data_AF-A0A7C2R4C6-F1
#
_entry.id   AF-A0A7C2R4C6-F1
#
_cell.length_a   1.000
_cell.length_b   1.000
_cell.length_c   1.000
_cell.angle_alpha   90.00
_cell.angle_beta   90.00
_cell.angle_gamma   90.00
#
_symmetry.space_group_name_H-M   'P 1'
#
loop_
_entity.id
_entity.type
_entity.pdbx_description
1 polymer ?
#
loop_
_entity_poly.entity_id
_entity_poly.type
_entity_poly.pdbx_seq_one_letter_code
_entity_poly.pdbx_strand_id
1 'polypeptide(L)'
;LNPIEIGELVTMKASVNFVGSSSMLIGIRVEAENIQTGEVKHCNSSYFTMVAKDSEGRSVKVPGLILKTSDDIRRFAKSIKRYDNKKMRRQEFHETDFVSDEHLHIVETYNVKIEQ
;
A
#
# COMPACT_ATOMS: atom_id res chain seq x y z
N LEU A 1 -6.80 14.71 5.41
CA LEU A 1 -6.39 13.67 6.38
C LEU A 1 -6.07 14.39 7.68
N ASN A 2 -6.32 13.76 8.82
CA ASN A 2 -6.16 14.41 10.13
C ASN A 2 -4.85 13.96 10.81
N PRO A 3 -4.16 14.85 11.53
CA PRO A 3 -3.02 14.47 12.35
C PRO A 3 -3.45 13.52 13.48
N ILE A 4 -2.47 12.79 14.03
CA ILE A 4 -2.62 12.03 15.27
C ILE A 4 -1.95 12.86 16.35
N GLU A 5 -2.71 13.25 17.37
CA GLU A 5 -2.22 14.10 18.47
C GLU A 5 -1.67 13.25 19.62
N ILE A 6 -0.81 13.85 20.44
CA ILE A 6 -0.29 13.19 21.65
C ILE A 6 -1.45 12.87 22.58
N GLY A 7 -1.52 11.62 23.04
CA GLY A 7 -2.55 11.14 23.95
C GLY A 7 -3.79 10.56 23.26
N GLU A 8 -3.86 10.56 21.93
CA GLU A 8 -4.93 9.84 21.20
C GLU A 8 -4.66 8.33 21.12
N LEU A 9 -5.73 7.54 21.21
CA LEU A 9 -5.69 6.10 20.97
C LEU A 9 -5.73 5.82 19.47
N VAL A 10 -4.69 5.14 18.96
CA VAL A 10 -4.61 4.78 17.54
C VAL A 10 -5.13 3.36 17.32
N THR A 11 -6.11 3.22 16.43
CA THR A 11 -6.65 1.94 15.99
C THR A 11 -6.39 1.71 14.51
N MET A 12 -5.75 0.59 14.18
CA MET A 12 -5.51 0.16 12.79
C MET A 12 -6.45 -0.99 12.43
N LYS A 13 -7.39 -0.73 11.52
CA LYS A 13 -8.32 -1.73 11.01
C LYS A 13 -7.80 -2.26 9.68
N ALA A 14 -7.37 -3.53 9.66
CA ALA A 14 -6.80 -4.17 8.49
C ALA A 14 -7.74 -5.22 7.89
N SER A 15 -7.77 -5.31 6.56
CA SER A 15 -8.48 -6.36 5.83
C SER A 15 -7.71 -6.76 4.58
N VAL A 16 -7.75 -8.05 4.23
CA VAL A 16 -7.33 -8.50 2.90
C VAL A 16 -8.34 -7.95 1.91
N ASN A 17 -7.86 -7.15 0.97
CA ASN A 17 -8.69 -6.52 -0.04
C ASN A 17 -8.49 -7.14 -1.43
N PHE A 18 -7.41 -7.87 -1.67
CA PHE A 18 -7.18 -8.60 -2.92
C PHE A 18 -6.26 -9.79 -2.69
N VAL A 19 -6.45 -10.85 -3.45
CA VAL A 19 -5.59 -12.04 -3.47
C VAL A 19 -5.15 -12.34 -4.92
N GLY A 20 -3.85 -12.49 -5.12
CA GLY A 20 -3.24 -12.98 -6.35
C GLY A 20 -2.98 -14.49 -6.25
N SER A 21 -1.92 -14.97 -6.92
CA SER A 21 -1.49 -16.37 -6.81
C SER A 21 -0.93 -16.68 -5.42
N SER A 22 0.09 -15.92 -5.00
CA SER A 22 0.78 -16.04 -3.70
C SER A 22 0.81 -14.74 -2.91
N SER A 23 0.25 -13.67 -3.47
CA SER A 23 0.28 -12.33 -2.92
C SER A 23 -1.09 -11.91 -2.40
N MET A 24 -1.09 -11.05 -1.38
CA MET A 24 -2.29 -10.49 -0.79
C MET A 24 -2.09 -8.98 -0.67
N LEU A 25 -3.08 -8.19 -1.08
CA LEU A 25 -3.10 -6.75 -0.80
C LEU A 25 -3.93 -6.51 0.46
N ILE A 26 -3.29 -5.92 1.47
CA ILE A 26 -3.92 -5.59 2.75
C ILE A 26 -4.21 -4.10 2.73
N GLY A 27 -5.46 -3.72 2.94
CA GLY A 27 -5.83 -2.33 3.21
C GLY A 27 -5.93 -2.08 4.69
N ILE A 28 -5.33 -0.98 5.14
CA ILE A 28 -5.40 -0.50 6.52
C ILE A 28 -6.15 0.83 6.52
N ARG A 29 -7.12 0.96 7.43
CA ARG A 29 -7.71 2.22 7.84
C ARG A 29 -7.22 2.55 9.25
N VAL A 30 -6.59 3.70 9.41
CA VAL A 30 -6.10 4.18 10.71
C VAL A 30 -7.02 5.27 11.22
N GLU A 31 -7.46 5.08 12.45
CA GLU A 31 -8.30 6.02 13.18
C GLU A 31 -7.59 6.42 14.47
N ALA A 32 -7.75 7.68 14.86
CA ALA A 32 -7.33 8.18 16.15
C ALA A 32 -8.57 8.59 16.95
N GLU A 33 -8.56 8.28 18.24
CA GLU A 33 -9.64 8.58 19.18
C GLU A 33 -9.11 9.42 20.32
N ASN A 34 -9.76 10.55 20.59
CA ASN A 34 -9.53 11.29 21.82
C ASN A 34 -10.21 10.54 22.97
N ILE A 35 -9.41 10.01 23.89
CA ILE A 35 -9.88 9.12 24.97
C ILE A 35 -10.79 9.86 25.98
N GLN A 36 -10.67 11.18 26.10
CA GLN A 36 -11.48 11.98 27.02
C GLN A 36 -12.84 12.36 26.43
N THR A 37 -12.90 12.68 25.13
CA THR A 37 -14.13 13.12 24.47
C THR A 37 -14.85 12.02 23.71
N GLY A 38 -14.16 10.92 23.39
CA GLY A 38 -14.66 9.83 22.53
C GLY A 38 -14.72 10.19 21.04
N GLU A 39 -14.17 11.34 20.63
CA GLU A 39 -14.18 11.75 19.22
C GLU A 39 -13.22 10.89 18.40
N VAL A 40 -13.73 10.25 17.35
CA VAL A 40 -12.97 9.38 16.44
C VAL A 40 -12.79 10.04 15.08
N LYS A 41 -11.55 10.11 14.60
CA LYS A 41 -11.21 10.68 13.28
C LYS A 41 -10.37 9.73 12.44
N HIS A 42 -10.57 9.80 11.12
CA HIS A 42 -9.74 9.06 10.15
C HIS A 42 -8.44 9.80 9.88
N CYS A 43 -7.31 9.12 10.07
CA CYS A 43 -5.98 9.72 9.97
C CYS A 43 -5.31 9.36 8.65
N ASN A 44 -5.28 8.08 8.28
CA ASN A 44 -4.83 7.66 6.95
C ASN A 44 -5.46 6.34 6.51
N SER A 45 -5.33 6.08 5.21
CA SER A 45 -5.54 4.77 4.63
C SER A 45 -4.25 4.32 3.97
N SER A 46 -3.77 3.13 4.32
CA SER A 46 -2.53 2.56 3.78
C SER A 46 -2.81 1.22 3.10
N TYR A 47 -1.92 0.82 2.20
CA TYR A 47 -2.00 -0.45 1.48
C TYR A 47 -0.61 -1.05 1.35
N PHE A 48 -0.48 -2.33 1.66
CA PHE A 48 0.77 -3.06 1.45
C PHE A 48 0.50 -4.46 0.93
N THR A 49 1.52 -5.06 0.31
CA THR A 49 1.43 -6.39 -0.29
C THR A 49 2.18 -7.37 0.59
N MET A 50 1.52 -8.44 1.01
CA MET A 50 2.15 -9.59 1.64
C MET A 50 2.31 -10.72 0.61
N VAL A 51 3.32 -11.57 0.79
CA VAL A 51 3.56 -12.75 -0.04
C VAL A 51 3.65 -13.96 0.87
N ALA A 52 2.84 -14.98 0.62
CA ALA A 52 2.87 -16.22 1.40
C ALA A 52 4.10 -17.05 1.00
N LYS A 53 4.80 -17.57 2.01
CA LYS A 53 6.04 -18.37 1.87
C LYS A 53 5.91 -19.69 2.64
N ASP A 54 6.51 -20.76 2.10
CA ASP A 54 6.72 -22.02 2.85
C ASP A 54 7.94 -21.92 3.78
N SER A 55 8.22 -23.00 4.51
CA SER A 55 9.40 -23.14 5.38
C SER A 55 10.73 -23.06 4.65
N GLU A 56 10.75 -23.23 3.33
CA GLU A 56 11.93 -23.12 2.47
C GLU A 56 12.03 -21.74 1.80
N GLY A 57 11.11 -20.80 2.11
CA GLY A 57 11.07 -19.45 1.54
C GLY A 57 10.49 -19.36 0.12
N ARG A 58 9.97 -20.46 -0.44
CA ARG A 58 9.32 -20.47 -1.75
C ARG A 58 7.91 -19.90 -1.64
N SER A 59 7.49 -19.18 -2.68
CA SER A 59 6.14 -18.59 -2.71
C SER A 59 5.08 -19.68 -2.85
N VAL A 60 4.07 -19.65 -1.98
CA VAL A 60 2.97 -20.63 -1.98
C VAL A 60 1.64 -20.01 -2.37
N LYS A 61 0.74 -20.82 -2.93
CA LYS A 61 -0.59 -20.34 -3.32
C LYS A 61 -1.41 -19.97 -2.09
N VAL A 62 -2.08 -18.82 -2.17
CA VAL A 62 -3.06 -18.38 -1.16
C VAL A 62 -4.48 -18.79 -1.57
N PRO A 63 -5.37 -19.07 -0.61
CA PRO A 63 -6.77 -19.34 -0.92
C PRO A 63 -7.47 -18.10 -1.49
N GLY A 64 -8.51 -18.34 -2.29
CA GLY A 64 -9.37 -17.29 -2.81
C GLY A 64 -10.08 -16.52 -1.69
N LEU A 65 -10.34 -15.22 -1.92
CA LEU A 65 -11.03 -14.37 -0.95
C LEU A 65 -12.54 -14.43 -1.19
N ILE A 66 -13.30 -14.79 -0.16
CA ILE A 66 -14.77 -14.82 -0.20
C ILE A 66 -15.28 -13.41 0.12
N LEU A 67 -15.93 -12.77 -0.85
CA LEU A 67 -16.52 -11.44 -0.70
C LEU A 67 -17.98 -11.59 -0.29
N LYS A 68 -18.38 -11.03 0.86
CA LYS A 68 -19.74 -11.20 1.41
C LYS A 68 -20.58 -9.95 1.29
N THR A 69 -19.95 -8.79 1.35
CA THR A 69 -20.63 -7.49 1.37
C THR A 69 -20.33 -6.67 0.12
N SER A 70 -21.19 -5.68 -0.17
CA SER A 70 -20.92 -4.69 -1.23
C SER A 70 -19.61 -3.92 -1.00
N ASP A 71 -19.26 -3.70 0.27
CA ASP A 71 -18.01 -3.08 0.68
C ASP A 71 -16.79 -3.95 0.34
N ASP A 72 -16.90 -5.28 0.50
CA ASP A 72 -15.84 -6.23 0.10
C ASP A 72 -15.62 -6.20 -1.42
N ILE A 73 -16.70 -6.24 -2.20
CA ILE A 73 -16.66 -6.16 -3.67
C ILE A 73 -16.01 -4.85 -4.10
N ARG A 74 -16.43 -3.72 -3.51
CA ARG A 74 -15.86 -2.40 -3.79
C ARG A 74 -14.36 -2.35 -3.46
N ARG A 75 -13.94 -2.88 -2.31
CA ARG A 75 -12.53 -2.94 -1.90
C ARG A 75 -11.71 -3.81 -2.85
N PHE A 76 -12.25 -4.95 -3.26
CA PHE A 76 -11.61 -5.87 -4.21
C PHE A 76 -11.42 -5.23 -5.58
N ALA A 77 -12.49 -4.69 -6.17
CA ALA A 77 -12.41 -4.03 -7.48
C ALA A 77 -11.42 -2.86 -7.50
N LYS A 78 -11.39 -2.03 -6.44
CA LYS A 78 -10.40 -0.94 -6.31
C LYS A 78 -8.97 -1.47 -6.16
N SER A 79 -8.80 -2.61 -5.51
CA SER A 79 -7.49 -3.20 -5.22
C SER A 79 -6.84 -3.85 -6.43
N ILE A 80 -7.63 -4.31 -7.42
CA ILE A 80 -7.11 -4.78 -8.72
C ILE A 80 -6.27 -3.67 -9.38
N LYS A 81 -6.83 -2.46 -9.54
CA LYS A 81 -6.10 -1.32 -10.12
C LYS A 81 -4.83 -0.97 -9.36
N ARG A 82 -4.87 -1.06 -8.01
CA ARG A 82 -3.68 -0.80 -7.17
C ARG A 82 -2.59 -1.85 -7.41
N TYR A 83 -2.99 -3.11 -7.54
CA TYR A 83 -2.08 -4.21 -7.83
C TYR A 83 -1.43 -4.05 -9.21
N ASP A 84 -2.21 -3.73 -10.24
CA ASP A 84 -1.73 -3.53 -11.60
C ASP A 84 -0.74 -2.35 -11.67
N ASN A 85 -1.09 -1.19 -11.09
CA ASN A 85 -0.20 -0.03 -11.04
C ASN A 85 1.12 -0.35 -10.31
N LYS A 86 1.07 -1.16 -9.24
CA LYS A 86 2.28 -1.58 -8.53
C LYS A 86 3.15 -2.50 -9.39
N LYS A 87 2.52 -3.42 -10.15
CA LYS A 87 3.23 -4.29 -11.09
C LYS A 87 3.90 -3.49 -12.20
N MET A 88 3.20 -2.51 -12.77
CA MET A 88 3.76 -1.59 -13.78
C MET A 88 4.95 -0.81 -13.22
N ARG A 89 4.80 -0.16 -12.06
CA ARG A 89 5.92 0.57 -11.42
C ARG A 89 7.16 -0.29 -11.19
N ARG A 90 6.99 -1.56 -10.80
CA ARG A 90 8.11 -2.48 -10.61
C ARG A 90 8.82 -2.84 -11.92
N GLN A 91 8.12 -2.81 -13.05
CA GLN A 91 8.71 -3.02 -14.37
C GLN A 91 9.42 -1.75 -14.86
N GLU A 92 8.85 -0.58 -14.60
CA GLU A 92 9.41 0.73 -15.00
C GLU A 92 10.66 1.11 -14.18
N PHE A 93 10.68 0.77 -12.89
CA PHE A 93 11.76 1.12 -11.97
C PHE A 93 12.28 -0.13 -11.26
N HIS A 94 13.25 -0.81 -11.89
CA HIS A 94 14.04 -1.82 -11.20
C HIS A 94 15.22 -1.10 -10.52
N GLU A 95 15.24 -1.04 -9.18
CA GLU A 95 16.26 -0.28 -8.41
C GLU A 95 17.71 -0.67 -8.75
N THR A 96 17.93 -1.90 -9.23
CA THR A 96 19.25 -2.40 -9.63
C THR A 96 19.75 -1.83 -10.96
N ASP A 97 18.86 -1.21 -11.74
CA ASP A 97 19.13 -0.77 -13.11
C ASP A 97 19.17 0.77 -13.20
N PHE A 98 19.15 1.45 -12.05
CA PHE A 98 19.15 2.91 -11.99
C PHE A 98 20.55 3.48 -12.24
N VAL A 99 20.77 4.01 -13.44
CA VAL A 99 21.97 4.79 -13.80
C VAL A 99 21.60 6.28 -13.83
N SER A 100 22.18 7.06 -12.91
CA SER A 100 21.89 8.50 -12.77
C SER A 100 22.09 9.27 -14.08
N ASP A 101 23.14 8.94 -14.82
CA ASP A 101 23.57 9.70 -16.00
C ASP A 101 22.57 9.58 -17.16
N GLU A 102 21.89 8.44 -17.27
CA GLU A 102 20.86 8.20 -18.29
C GLU A 102 19.58 9.00 -18.00
N HIS A 103 19.39 9.48 -16.78
CA HIS A 103 18.17 10.16 -16.32
C HIS A 103 18.36 11.68 -16.14
N LEU A 104 19.59 12.20 -16.26
CA LEU A 104 19.92 13.62 -16.13
C LEU A 104 19.06 14.51 -17.05
N HIS A 105 18.91 14.11 -18.31
CA HIS A 105 18.13 14.84 -19.30
C HIS A 105 16.66 15.04 -18.92
N ILE A 106 16.08 14.13 -18.12
CA ILE A 106 14.71 14.25 -17.61
C ILE A 106 14.70 15.25 -16.44
N VAL A 107 15.63 15.08 -15.51
CA VAL A 107 15.71 15.84 -14.26
C VAL A 107 16.01 17.32 -14.53
N GLU A 108 16.84 17.64 -15.52
CA GLU A 108 17.15 19.00 -15.96
C GLU A 108 15.94 19.78 -16.50
N THR A 109 14.85 19.11 -16.90
CA THR A 109 13.61 19.78 -17.32
C THR A 109 12.77 20.31 -16.14
N TYR A 110 13.15 19.99 -14.91
CA TYR A 110 12.48 20.42 -13.68
C TYR A 110 13.30 21.48 -12.94
N ASN A 111 12.66 22.17 -11.98
CA ASN A 111 13.32 23.19 -11.16
C ASN A 111 14.21 22.56 -10.07
N VAL A 112 15.35 22.04 -10.50
CA VAL A 112 16.33 21.33 -9.67
C VAL A 112 17.73 21.85 -9.95
N LYS A 113 18.62 21.72 -8.96
CA LYS A 113 20.06 21.94 -9.11
C LYS A 113 20.78 20.65 -8.77
N ILE A 114 21.65 20.21 -9.66
CA ILE A 114 22.48 19.02 -9.48
C ILE A 114 23.89 19.52 -9.14
N GLU A 115 24.36 19.25 -7.94
CA GLU A 115 25.75 19.49 -7.53
C GLU A 115 26.56 18.23 -7.86
N GLN A 116 27.67 18.40 -8.59
CA GLN A 116 28.63 17.34 -8.92
C GLN A 116 29.69 17.18 -7.83
#